data_AF-A0A2E1JLM4-F1
#
_entry.id   AF-A0A2E1JLM4-F1
#
_cell.length_a   1.000
_cell.length_b   1.000
_cell.length_c   1.000
_cell.angle_alpha   90.00
_cell.angle_beta   90.00
_cell.angle_gamma   90.00
#
_symmetry.space_group_name_H-M   'P 1'
#
loop_
_entity.id
_entity.type
_entity.pdbx_description
1 polymer ?
#
loop_
_entity_poly.entity_id
_entity_poly.type
_entity_poly.pdbx_seq_one_letter_code
_entity_poly.pdbx_strand_id
1 'polypeptide(L)'
;MDELQILSATTEIALWELFQSGRTANLTFAIAGVIAVWVAARFSSVAVEKGVNMFGKVILTLFAASVMFGGFSLMMSTEAVWIGHANALASLDMNNGDATLSEGSMRYIAESSESNPLRMAAGGMFYVTGFLIAISQLWFDTSK
;
A
#
# COMPACT_ATOMS: atom_id res chain seq x y z
N MET A 1 2.90 12.58 -37.47
CA MET A 1 1.96 12.09 -36.45
C MET A 1 0.69 12.89 -36.65
N ASP A 2 -0.43 12.22 -36.93
CA ASP A 2 -1.71 12.91 -37.07
C ASP A 2 -2.16 13.50 -35.73
N GLU A 3 -3.13 14.41 -35.77
CA GLU A 3 -3.61 15.11 -34.57
C GLU A 3 -4.19 14.15 -33.51
N LEU A 4 -4.82 13.06 -33.95
CA LEU A 4 -5.37 12.02 -33.09
C LEU A 4 -4.26 11.32 -32.29
N GLN A 5 -3.17 10.93 -32.95
CA GLN A 5 -2.03 10.30 -32.31
C GLN A 5 -1.29 11.27 -31.36
N ILE A 6 -1.26 12.57 -31.66
CA ILE A 6 -0.73 13.60 -30.74
C ILE A 6 -1.60 13.71 -29.49
N LEU A 7 -2.94 13.73 -29.65
CA LEU A 7 -3.87 13.77 -28.52
C LEU A 7 -3.77 12.52 -27.66
N SER A 8 -3.69 11.34 -28.29
CA SER A 8 -3.42 10.07 -27.62
C SER A 8 -2.15 10.13 -26.77
N ALA A 9 -1.02 10.47 -27.39
CA ALA A 9 0.28 10.49 -26.72
C ALA A 9 0.32 11.50 -25.57
N THR A 10 -0.30 12.67 -25.72
CA THR A 10 -0.37 13.67 -24.65
C THR A 10 -1.28 13.23 -23.51
N THR A 11 -2.40 12.55 -23.80
CA THR A 11 -3.27 11.98 -22.77
C THR A 11 -2.59 10.82 -22.03
N GLU A 12 -1.87 9.96 -22.76
CA GLU A 12 -1.06 8.89 -22.18
C GLU A 12 0.00 9.44 -21.20
N ILE A 13 0.74 10.47 -21.61
CA ILE A 13 1.71 11.16 -20.74
C ILE A 13 1.03 11.70 -19.48
N ALA A 14 -0.12 12.36 -19.61
CA ALA A 14 -0.86 12.90 -18.46
C ALA A 14 -1.31 11.80 -17.48
N LEU A 15 -1.73 10.63 -17.99
CA LEU A 15 -2.06 9.47 -17.14
C LEU A 15 -0.83 8.96 -16.39
N TRP A 16 0.34 8.91 -17.03
CA TRP A 16 1.60 8.53 -16.38
C TRP A 16 2.02 9.54 -15.30
N GLU A 17 1.89 10.84 -15.56
CA GLU A 17 2.18 11.88 -14.56
C GLU A 17 1.26 11.76 -13.34
N LEU A 18 -0.04 11.57 -13.56
CA LEU A 18 -1.01 11.35 -12.49
C LEU A 18 -0.65 10.09 -11.67
N PHE A 19 -0.26 9.02 -12.35
CA PHE A 19 0.16 7.79 -11.70
C PHE A 19 1.40 7.96 -10.83
N GLN A 20 2.44 8.67 -11.31
CA GLN A 20 3.63 8.94 -10.49
C GLN A 20 3.31 9.79 -9.26
N SER A 21 2.41 10.77 -9.38
CA SER A 21 1.92 11.56 -8.25
C SER A 21 1.22 10.67 -7.20
N GLY A 22 0.29 9.82 -7.63
CA GLY A 22 -0.42 8.88 -6.75
C GLY A 22 0.53 7.90 -6.06
N ARG A 23 1.54 7.37 -6.78
CA ARG A 23 2.58 6.49 -6.20
C ARG A 23 3.43 7.19 -5.15
N THR A 24 3.77 8.46 -5.36
CA THR A 24 4.55 9.24 -4.40
C THR A 24 3.78 9.39 -3.08
N ALA A 25 2.48 9.67 -3.14
CA ALA A 25 1.64 9.70 -1.94
C ALA A 25 1.61 8.34 -1.23
N ASN A 26 1.45 7.24 -1.98
CA ASN A 26 1.46 5.89 -1.41
C ASN A 26 2.80 5.54 -0.75
N LEU A 27 3.94 5.98 -1.30
CA LEU A 27 5.26 5.80 -0.69
C LEU A 27 5.34 6.50 0.68
N THR A 28 4.82 7.72 0.79
CA THR A 28 4.79 8.45 2.07
C THR A 28 3.98 7.69 3.11
N PHE A 29 2.80 7.17 2.73
CA PHE A 29 1.99 6.35 3.63
C PHE A 29 2.65 5.03 3.98
N ALA A 30 3.38 4.39 3.06
CA ALA A 30 4.14 3.17 3.35
C ALA A 30 5.22 3.41 4.41
N ILE A 31 5.98 4.51 4.29
CA ILE A 31 6.98 4.89 5.30
C ILE A 31 6.31 5.18 6.64
N ALA A 32 5.19 5.92 6.65
CA ALA A 32 4.42 6.17 7.86
C ALA A 32 3.91 4.87 8.51
N GLY A 33 3.48 3.88 7.70
CA GLY A 33 3.06 2.56 8.16
C GLY A 33 4.20 1.78 8.82
N VAL A 34 5.40 1.79 8.23
CA VAL A 34 6.60 1.17 8.83
C VAL A 34 6.92 1.80 10.19
N ILE A 35 6.87 3.13 10.27
CA ILE A 35 7.10 3.86 11.51
C ILE A 35 6.02 3.52 12.54
N ALA A 36 4.74 3.45 12.15
CA ALA A 36 3.65 3.12 13.05
C ALA A 36 3.80 1.71 13.65
N VAL A 37 4.20 0.72 12.85
CA VAL A 37 4.51 -0.64 13.34
C VAL A 37 5.66 -0.60 14.34
N TRP A 38 6.75 0.11 14.01
CA TRP A 38 7.88 0.27 14.92
C TRP A 38 7.50 0.95 16.24
N VAL A 39 6.69 2.01 16.19
CA VAL A 39 6.18 2.72 17.37
C VAL A 39 5.32 1.79 18.24
N ALA A 40 4.41 1.01 17.64
CA ALA A 40 3.59 0.05 18.38
C ALA A 40 4.42 -1.01 19.11
N ALA A 41 5.44 -1.56 18.43
CA ALA A 41 6.37 -2.51 19.03
C ALA A 41 7.18 -1.85 20.17
N ARG A 42 7.69 -0.63 19.96
CA ARG A 42 8.52 0.05 20.96
C ARG A 42 7.74 0.44 22.20
N PHE A 43 6.53 0.96 22.05
CA PHE A 43 5.67 1.28 23.20
C PHE A 43 5.31 0.03 23.99
N SER A 44 5.06 -1.09 23.31
CA SER A 44 4.80 -2.37 23.98
C SER A 44 5.99 -2.83 24.83
N SER A 45 7.21 -2.81 24.26
CA SER A 45 8.44 -3.14 24.99
C SER A 45 8.68 -2.21 26.20
N VAL A 46 8.58 -0.89 26.01
CA VAL A 46 8.81 0.09 27.09
C VAL A 46 7.75 -0.01 28.19
N ALA A 47 6.49 -0.29 27.84
CA ALA A 47 5.43 -0.45 28.82
C ALA A 47 5.64 -1.66 29.72
N VAL A 48 6.15 -2.77 29.16
CA VAL A 48 6.50 -3.98 29.91
C VAL A 48 7.64 -3.71 30.87
N GLU A 49 8.71 -3.05 30.42
CA GLU A 49 9.84 -2.60 31.28
C GLU A 49 9.36 -1.75 32.47
N LYS A 50 8.28 -1.00 32.29
CA LYS A 50 7.69 -0.11 33.31
C LYS A 50 6.58 -0.77 34.16
N GLY A 51 6.34 -2.07 34.00
CA GLY A 51 5.35 -2.78 34.81
C GLY A 51 3.90 -2.44 34.46
N VAL A 52 3.58 -2.29 33.16
CA VAL A 52 2.21 -2.02 32.69
C VAL A 52 1.19 -3.02 33.25
N ASN A 53 0.07 -2.50 33.75
CA ASN A 53 -1.02 -3.30 34.28
C ASN A 53 -1.90 -3.89 33.15
N MET A 54 -2.88 -4.73 33.53
CA MET A 54 -3.79 -5.37 32.58
C MET A 54 -4.52 -4.36 31.66
N PHE A 55 -5.01 -3.26 32.23
CA PHE A 55 -5.71 -2.23 31.47
C PHE A 55 -4.81 -1.59 30.40
N GLY A 56 -3.57 -1.26 30.75
CA GLY A 56 -2.60 -0.71 29.81
C GLY A 56 -2.22 -1.71 28.70
N LYS A 57 -2.11 -3.01 29.00
CA LYS A 57 -1.88 -4.05 27.98
C LYS A 57 -3.01 -4.12 26.96
N VAL A 58 -4.26 -4.00 27.41
CA VAL A 58 -5.43 -3.95 26.51
C VAL A 58 -5.38 -2.73 25.61
N ILE A 59 -5.10 -1.53 26.16
CA ILE A 59 -4.96 -0.30 25.35
C ILE A 59 -3.88 -0.46 24.28
N LEU A 60 -2.70 -0.95 24.65
CA LEU A 60 -1.58 -1.12 23.71
C LEU A 60 -1.86 -2.18 22.65
N THR A 61 -2.62 -3.23 22.99
CA THR A 61 -3.09 -4.23 22.03
C THR A 61 -4.06 -3.63 21.02
N LEU A 62 -5.00 -2.80 21.47
CA LEU A 62 -5.94 -2.09 20.60
C LEU A 62 -5.21 -1.09 19.69
N PHE A 63 -4.20 -0.39 20.23
CA PHE A 63 -3.34 0.48 19.43
C PHE A 63 -2.61 -0.31 18.34
N ALA A 64 -1.93 -1.40 18.69
CA ALA A 64 -1.25 -2.26 17.71
C ALA A 64 -2.23 -2.82 16.66
N ALA A 65 -3.44 -3.21 17.06
CA ALA A 65 -4.48 -3.67 16.15
C ALA A 65 -4.93 -2.55 15.19
N SER A 66 -5.06 -1.31 15.66
CA SER A 66 -5.38 -0.16 14.82
C SER A 66 -4.31 0.09 13.75
N VAL A 67 -3.04 -0.11 14.08
CA VAL A 67 -1.92 -0.01 13.13
C VAL A 67 -2.03 -1.10 12.06
N MET A 68 -2.33 -2.34 12.45
CA MET A 68 -2.53 -3.45 11.51
C MET A 68 -3.70 -3.19 10.55
N PHE A 69 -4.88 -2.86 11.08
CA PHE A 69 -6.07 -2.61 10.26
C PHE A 69 -5.93 -1.37 9.38
N GLY A 70 -5.34 -0.28 9.91
CA GLY A 70 -4.98 0.89 9.11
C GLY A 70 -4.01 0.52 7.98
N GLY A 71 -3.01 -0.31 8.29
CA GLY A 71 -2.07 -0.86 7.33
C GLY A 71 -2.74 -1.65 6.20
N PHE A 72 -3.68 -2.53 6.53
CA PHE A 72 -4.47 -3.25 5.51
C PHE A 72 -5.30 -2.32 4.64
N SER A 73 -5.94 -1.31 5.22
CA SER A 73 -6.69 -0.32 4.46
C SER A 73 -5.79 0.44 3.47
N LEU A 74 -4.59 0.83 3.90
CA LEU A 74 -3.59 1.49 3.05
C LEU A 74 -3.08 0.57 1.95
N MET A 75 -2.86 -0.71 2.26
CA MET A 75 -2.44 -1.72 1.30
C MET A 75 -3.48 -1.86 0.17
N MET A 76 -4.77 -2.00 0.52
CA MET A 76 -5.85 -2.11 -0.47
C MET A 76 -6.01 -0.82 -1.30
N SER A 77 -5.88 0.34 -0.66
CA SER A 77 -5.94 1.64 -1.36
C SER A 77 -4.77 1.81 -2.32
N THR A 78 -3.57 1.36 -1.93
CA THR A 78 -2.39 1.37 -2.79
C THR A 78 -2.63 0.47 -4.01
N GLU A 79 -3.13 -0.75 -3.80
CA GLU A 79 -3.45 -1.69 -4.87
C GLU A 79 -4.39 -1.10 -5.91
N ALA A 80 -5.44 -0.42 -5.45
CA ALA A 80 -6.41 0.23 -6.31
C ALA A 80 -5.80 1.31 -7.22
N VAL A 81 -4.71 1.97 -6.81
CA VAL A 81 -4.00 2.95 -7.67
C VAL A 81 -3.29 2.27 -8.83
N TRP A 82 -2.66 1.10 -8.63
CA TRP A 82 -1.98 0.36 -9.69
C TRP A 82 -2.98 -0.19 -10.70
N ILE A 83 -4.00 -0.89 -10.22
CA ILE A 83 -5.06 -1.46 -11.06
C ILE A 83 -5.84 -0.34 -11.76
N GLY A 84 -6.17 0.72 -11.04
CA GLY A 84 -6.89 1.88 -11.57
C GLY A 84 -6.15 2.56 -12.71
N HIS A 85 -4.81 2.67 -12.63
CA HIS A 85 -4.00 3.22 -13.72
C HIS A 85 -4.01 2.31 -14.96
N ALA A 86 -3.84 1.00 -14.77
CA ALA A 86 -3.90 0.03 -15.88
C ALA A 86 -5.29 0.09 -16.57
N ASN A 87 -6.36 0.17 -15.80
CA ASN A 87 -7.72 0.29 -16.32
C ASN A 87 -7.96 1.64 -17.03
N ALA A 88 -7.35 2.73 -16.57
CA ALA A 88 -7.42 4.02 -17.24
C ALA A 88 -6.71 3.99 -18.61
N LEU A 89 -5.53 3.36 -18.70
CA LEU A 89 -4.83 3.16 -19.97
C LEU A 89 -5.63 2.25 -20.91
N ALA A 90 -6.19 1.13 -20.40
CA ALA A 90 -7.05 0.25 -21.19
C ALA A 90 -8.29 0.98 -21.72
N SER A 91 -8.89 1.84 -20.89
CA SER A 91 -10.01 2.68 -21.32
C SER A 91 -9.59 3.71 -22.36
N LEU A 92 -8.38 4.27 -22.29
CA LEU A 92 -7.88 5.17 -23.31
C LEU A 92 -7.71 4.41 -24.64
N ASP A 93 -7.06 3.25 -24.62
CA ASP A 93 -6.86 2.38 -25.80
C ASP A 93 -8.19 2.06 -26.50
N MET A 94 -9.20 1.62 -25.73
CA MET A 94 -10.53 1.29 -26.27
C MET A 94 -11.24 2.48 -26.93
N ASN A 95 -10.95 3.70 -26.51
CA ASN A 95 -11.65 4.91 -26.96
C ASN A 95 -10.75 5.81 -27.83
N ASN A 96 -9.56 5.35 -28.22
CA ASN A 96 -8.55 6.17 -28.89
C ASN A 96 -8.74 6.31 -30.41
N GLY A 97 -9.79 5.70 -30.96
CA GLY A 97 -9.97 5.59 -32.42
C GLY A 97 -8.84 4.78 -33.05
N ASP A 98 -8.24 5.30 -34.13
CA ASP A 98 -7.13 4.65 -34.84
C ASP A 98 -5.75 4.91 -34.20
N ALA A 99 -5.68 5.73 -33.14
CA ALA A 99 -4.43 6.00 -32.45
C ALA A 99 -4.05 4.83 -31.55
N THR A 100 -2.75 4.58 -31.45
CA THR A 100 -2.20 3.51 -30.62
C THR A 100 -1.52 4.07 -29.38
N LEU A 101 -1.60 3.32 -28.28
CA LEU A 101 -0.77 3.57 -27.10
C LEU A 101 0.66 3.09 -27.32
N SER A 102 1.59 3.60 -26.52
CA SER A 102 2.95 3.07 -26.51
C SER A 102 3.00 1.60 -26.09
N GLU A 103 4.02 0.88 -26.59
CA GLU A 103 4.29 -0.51 -26.20
C GLU A 103 4.44 -0.67 -24.67
N GLY A 104 5.00 0.35 -24.00
CA GLY A 104 5.14 0.37 -22.55
C GLY A 104 3.79 0.37 -21.83
N SER A 105 2.84 1.17 -22.29
CA SER A 105 1.47 1.21 -21.75
C SER A 105 0.71 -0.09 -22.03
N MET A 106 0.84 -0.65 -23.23
CA MET A 106 0.24 -1.94 -23.57
C MET A 106 0.75 -3.08 -22.68
N ARG A 107 2.06 -3.13 -22.42
CA ARG A 107 2.64 -4.09 -21.49
C ARG A 107 2.15 -3.88 -20.06
N TYR A 108 2.08 -2.63 -19.61
CA TYR A 108 1.59 -2.31 -18.27
C TYR A 108 0.14 -2.75 -18.06
N ILE A 109 -0.75 -2.52 -19.04
CA ILE A 109 -2.14 -3.01 -19.01
C ILE A 109 -2.16 -4.53 -18.84
N ALA A 110 -1.36 -5.27 -19.62
CA ALA A 110 -1.32 -6.72 -19.56
C ALA A 110 -0.83 -7.26 -18.20
N GLU A 111 0.09 -6.55 -17.55
CA GLU A 111 0.73 -7.01 -16.31
C GLU A 111 0.04 -6.51 -15.03
N SER A 112 -0.70 -5.40 -15.09
CA SER A 112 -1.17 -4.66 -13.90
C SER A 112 -2.67 -4.39 -13.86
N SER A 113 -3.45 -4.90 -14.83
CA SER A 113 -4.92 -4.80 -14.84
C SER A 113 -5.61 -5.60 -13.73
N GLU A 114 -4.90 -6.57 -13.15
CA GLU A 114 -5.38 -7.38 -12.05
C GLU A 114 -4.56 -7.18 -10.78
N SER A 115 -5.13 -7.63 -9.64
CA SER A 115 -4.42 -7.57 -8.38
C SER A 115 -3.22 -8.50 -8.37
N ASN A 116 -2.12 -8.03 -7.78
CA ASN A 116 -0.91 -8.83 -7.60
C ASN A 116 -0.96 -9.57 -6.24
N PRO A 117 -1.16 -10.89 -6.22
CA PRO A 117 -1.34 -11.63 -4.97
C PRO A 117 -0.08 -11.62 -4.10
N LEU A 118 1.11 -11.60 -4.71
CA LEU A 118 2.37 -11.56 -3.97
C LEU A 118 2.54 -10.22 -3.24
N ARG A 119 2.17 -9.11 -3.86
CA ARG A 119 2.19 -7.77 -3.24
C ARG A 119 1.23 -7.68 -2.07
N MET A 120 0.01 -8.21 -2.22
CA MET A 120 -0.98 -8.30 -1.15
C MET A 120 -0.51 -9.21 -0.01
N ALA A 121 0.07 -10.37 -0.33
CA ALA A 121 0.60 -11.28 0.67
C ALA A 121 1.77 -10.66 1.44
N ALA A 122 2.71 -10.00 0.76
CA ALA A 122 3.87 -9.38 1.40
C ALA A 122 3.46 -8.21 2.32
N GLY A 123 2.57 -7.33 1.85
CA GLY A 123 2.04 -6.24 2.67
C GLY A 123 1.24 -6.76 3.87
N GLY A 124 0.39 -7.75 3.64
CA GLY A 124 -0.39 -8.41 4.69
C GLY A 124 0.51 -9.05 5.76
N MET A 125 1.53 -9.80 5.33
CA MET A 125 2.51 -10.43 6.21
C MET A 125 3.25 -9.40 7.06
N PHE A 126 3.64 -8.26 6.49
CA PHE A 126 4.30 -7.19 7.23
C PHE A 126 3.43 -6.67 8.39
N TYR A 127 2.16 -6.32 8.13
CA TYR A 127 1.28 -5.78 9.17
C TYR A 127 0.87 -6.84 10.21
N VAL A 128 0.62 -8.08 9.79
CA VAL A 128 0.31 -9.19 10.72
C VAL A 128 1.51 -9.46 11.63
N THR A 129 2.70 -9.62 11.06
CA THR A 129 3.90 -9.91 11.87
C THR A 129 4.27 -8.73 12.77
N GLY A 130 4.13 -7.49 12.29
CA GLY A 130 4.30 -6.28 13.10
C GLY A 130 3.35 -6.25 14.31
N PHE A 131 2.09 -6.60 14.11
CA PHE A 131 1.11 -6.74 15.19
C PHE A 131 1.51 -7.83 16.18
N LEU A 132 1.87 -9.03 15.68
CA LEU A 132 2.29 -10.15 16.51
C LEU A 132 3.52 -9.81 17.37
N ILE A 133 4.50 -9.10 16.80
CA ILE A 133 5.69 -8.63 17.53
C ILE A 133 5.28 -7.65 18.65
N ALA A 134 4.36 -6.73 18.39
CA ALA A 134 3.92 -5.77 19.41
C ALA A 134 3.19 -6.46 20.56
N ILE A 135 2.24 -7.35 20.26
CA ILE A 135 1.46 -8.02 21.30
C ILE A 135 2.24 -9.10 22.03
N SER A 136 3.24 -9.72 21.38
CA SER A 136 3.98 -10.80 22.02
C SER A 136 4.75 -10.30 23.25
N GLN A 137 5.28 -9.09 23.18
CA GLN A 137 5.95 -8.42 24.28
C GLN A 137 5.00 -8.17 25.46
N LEU A 138 3.72 -7.84 25.18
CA LEU A 138 2.74 -7.51 26.22
C LEU A 138 2.24 -8.75 26.97
N TRP A 139 2.01 -9.84 26.23
CA TRP A 139 1.25 -10.99 26.74
C TRP A 139 2.10 -12.22 27.03
N PHE A 140 3.29 -12.32 26.44
CA PHE A 140 4.21 -13.43 26.68
C PHE A 140 5.44 -12.96 27.43
N ASP A 141 5.94 -13.82 28.31
CA ASP A 141 7.21 -13.63 28.98
C ASP A 141 8.32 -13.93 27.96
N THR A 142 8.94 -12.88 27.42
CA THR A 142 10.02 -13.01 26.43
C THR A 142 11.39 -13.18 27.09
N SER A 143 11.45 -13.31 28.41
CA SER A 143 12.68 -13.43 29.21
C SER A 143 12.97 -14.87 29.68
N LYS A 144 12.08 -15.81 29.36
CA LYS A 144 12.23 -17.25 29.56
C LYS A 144 12.42 -17.96 28.22
#